data_AF-A0A6I6L434-F1
#
_entry.id   AF-A0A6I6L434-F1
#
_cell.length_a   1.000
_cell.length_b   1.000
_cell.length_c   1.000
_cell.angle_alpha   90.00
_cell.angle_beta   90.00
_cell.angle_gamma   90.00
#
_symmetry.space_group_name_H-M   'P 1'
#
loop_
_entity.id
_entity.type
_entity.pdbx_description
1 polymer ?
#
loop_
_entity_poly.entity_id
_entity_poly.type
_entity_poly.pdbx_seq_one_letter_code
_entity_poly.pdbx_strand_id
1 'polypeptide(L)'
;MIHERQENLRTDAKAVGYSRESRASWIGSKLAQTTGIGIDQLDAVHNYMWLRILQNNAATPTATNEADHLAMHIVKLALLAETAAADGGPKAAMAAVMEASGTEVDPLLAQNFLRLASSSIFWMALDSAGSARAA
;
A
#
# COMPACT_ATOMS: atom_id res chain seq x y z
N MET A 1 -27.13 38.13 -17.98
CA MET A 1 -26.10 37.36 -18.70
C MET A 1 -25.46 36.40 -17.71
N ILE A 2 -25.85 35.14 -17.82
CA ILE A 2 -25.44 34.02 -16.97
C ILE A 2 -24.04 33.63 -17.42
N HIS A 3 -23.02 33.80 -16.57
CA HIS A 3 -21.69 33.28 -16.84
C HIS A 3 -21.59 31.87 -16.26
N GLU A 4 -21.85 30.90 -17.14
CA GLU A 4 -21.33 29.54 -17.09
C GLU A 4 -19.84 29.57 -16.73
N ARG A 5 -19.46 29.21 -15.49
CA ARG A 5 -18.06 28.86 -15.16
C ARG A 5 -17.83 28.22 -13.79
N GLN A 6 -18.76 27.41 -13.29
CA GLN A 6 -18.47 26.54 -12.13
C GLN A 6 -18.97 25.11 -12.27
N GLU A 7 -19.10 24.62 -13.50
CA GLU A 7 -19.34 23.21 -13.79
C GLU A 7 -18.05 22.49 -14.21
N ASN A 8 -16.99 22.65 -13.40
CA ASN A 8 -15.76 21.84 -13.56
C ASN A 8 -15.09 21.49 -12.22
N LEU A 9 -15.74 21.74 -11.09
CA LEU A 9 -15.24 21.38 -9.75
C LEU A 9 -15.93 20.14 -9.16
N ARG A 10 -16.78 19.45 -9.94
CA ARG A 10 -17.63 18.36 -9.43
C ARG A 10 -17.47 17.03 -10.17
N THR A 11 -16.46 16.88 -11.03
CA THR A 11 -16.27 15.68 -11.85
C THR A 11 -14.94 14.96 -11.65
N ASP A 12 -14.14 15.36 -10.65
CA ASP A 12 -12.99 14.55 -10.18
C ASP A 12 -13.32 13.76 -8.90
N ALA A 13 -14.53 13.91 -8.38
CA ALA A 13 -15.07 13.09 -7.29
C ALA A 13 -15.74 11.78 -7.78
N LYS A 14 -15.53 11.42 -9.06
CA LYS A 14 -16.03 10.17 -9.67
C LYS A 14 -14.89 9.20 -9.99
N ALA A 15 -14.10 8.92 -8.97
CA ALA A 15 -13.81 7.54 -8.62
C ALA A 15 -13.76 7.52 -7.10
N VAL A 16 -14.76 6.93 -6.44
CA VAL A 16 -14.69 6.62 -5.01
C VAL A 16 -13.75 5.41 -4.85
N GLY A 17 -12.53 5.56 -5.38
CA GLY A 17 -11.41 4.65 -5.21
C GLY A 17 -10.67 5.09 -3.96
N TYR A 18 -10.24 4.13 -3.16
CA TYR A 18 -9.66 4.38 -1.84
C TYR A 18 -8.50 5.35 -1.89
N SER A 19 -8.25 6.01 -0.76
CA SER A 19 -6.95 6.65 -0.58
C SER A 19 -5.86 5.60 -0.81
N ARG A 20 -4.85 5.98 -1.58
CA ARG A 20 -3.60 5.22 -1.80
C ARG A 20 -3.08 4.56 -0.51
N GLU A 21 -3.19 5.27 0.61
CA GLU A 21 -3.00 4.77 1.97
C GLU A 21 -3.70 3.46 2.26
N SER A 22 -5.02 3.44 2.09
CA SER A 22 -5.88 2.33 2.52
C SER A 22 -5.56 1.07 1.71
N ARG A 23 -5.20 1.23 0.43
CA ARG A 23 -4.76 0.13 -0.43
C ARG A 23 -3.40 -0.40 0.00
N ALA A 24 -2.42 0.48 0.22
CA ALA A 24 -1.11 0.11 0.73
C ALA A 24 -1.22 -0.55 2.12
N SER A 25 -2.11 -0.06 2.98
CA SER A 25 -2.41 -0.64 4.30
C SER A 25 -2.96 -2.04 4.20
N TRP A 26 -3.94 -2.25 3.32
CA TRP A 26 -4.50 -3.55 3.09
C TRP A 26 -3.45 -4.54 2.54
N ILE A 27 -2.64 -4.12 1.56
CA ILE A 27 -1.55 -4.94 1.00
C ILE A 27 -0.54 -5.31 2.09
N GLY A 28 -0.10 -4.33 2.89
CA GLY A 28 0.82 -4.55 4.00
C GLY A 28 0.25 -5.52 5.05
N SER A 29 -1.04 -5.39 5.39
CA SER A 29 -1.74 -6.29 6.31
C SER A 29 -1.75 -7.73 5.82
N LYS A 30 -2.05 -7.94 4.54
CA LYS A 30 -2.00 -9.27 3.94
C LYS A 30 -0.59 -9.84 3.88
N LEU A 31 0.42 -9.00 3.63
CA LEU A 31 1.80 -9.45 3.65
C LEU A 31 2.26 -9.82 5.08
N ALA A 32 1.94 -9.03 6.09
CA ALA A 32 2.30 -9.33 7.48
C ALA A 32 1.69 -10.64 8.00
N GLN A 33 0.48 -10.99 7.55
CA GLN A 33 -0.13 -12.29 7.84
C GLN A 33 0.72 -13.47 7.32
N THR A 34 1.51 -13.27 6.27
CA THR A 34 2.42 -14.31 5.74
C THR A 34 3.75 -14.43 6.50
N THR A 35 4.12 -13.42 7.28
CA THR A 35 5.38 -13.37 8.03
C THR A 35 5.22 -13.70 9.50
N GLY A 36 3.98 -13.79 10.00
CA GLY A 36 3.69 -14.13 11.40
C GLY A 36 3.84 -12.96 12.37
N ILE A 37 3.96 -11.72 11.87
CA ILE A 37 3.92 -10.52 12.72
C ILE A 37 2.48 -10.24 13.15
N GLY A 38 2.29 -9.87 14.41
CA GLY A 38 0.98 -9.46 14.93
C GLY A 38 0.44 -8.22 14.21
N ILE A 39 -0.86 -8.22 13.91
CA ILE A 39 -1.54 -7.12 13.19
C ILE A 39 -1.39 -5.80 13.94
N ASP A 40 -1.43 -5.81 15.27
CA ASP A 40 -1.28 -4.62 16.12
C ASP A 40 0.09 -3.93 15.91
N GLN A 41 1.13 -4.71 15.64
CA GLN A 41 2.49 -4.21 15.41
C GLN A 41 2.65 -3.64 14.00
N LEU A 42 1.92 -4.18 13.03
CA LEU A 42 1.82 -3.58 11.71
C LEU A 42 1.00 -2.28 11.75
N ASP A 43 -0.12 -2.23 12.45
CA ASP A 43 -0.96 -1.02 12.56
C ASP A 43 -0.19 0.14 13.22
N ALA A 44 0.63 -0.15 14.24
CA ALA A 44 1.53 0.83 14.81
C ALA A 44 2.49 1.39 13.74
N VAL A 45 3.23 0.53 13.04
CA VAL A 45 4.20 0.98 12.02
C VAL A 45 3.52 1.62 10.81
N HIS A 46 2.32 1.17 10.44
CA HIS A 46 1.52 1.72 9.36
C HIS A 46 1.08 3.15 9.67
N ASN A 47 0.45 3.38 10.83
CA ASN A 47 0.02 4.70 11.28
C ASN A 47 1.20 5.67 11.37
N TYR A 48 2.35 5.21 11.91
CA TYR A 48 3.53 6.05 12.00
C TYR A 48 4.15 6.36 10.64
N MET A 49 4.29 5.39 9.73
CA MET A 49 4.87 5.60 8.40
C MET A 49 3.98 6.42 7.47
N TRP A 50 2.66 6.24 7.54
CA TRP A 50 1.73 7.02 6.74
C TRP A 50 1.68 8.49 7.19
N LEU A 51 1.70 8.75 8.50
CA LEU A 51 1.93 10.09 9.03
C LEU A 51 3.22 10.71 8.47
N ARG A 52 4.29 9.92 8.22
CA ARG A 52 5.51 10.44 7.58
C ARG A 52 5.35 10.76 6.10
N ILE A 53 4.64 9.94 5.34
CA ILE A 53 4.36 10.16 3.91
C ILE A 53 3.52 11.42 3.74
N LEU A 54 2.55 11.64 4.63
CA LEU A 54 1.74 12.85 4.64
C LEU A 54 2.48 14.09 5.18
N GLN A 55 3.43 13.93 6.12
CA GLN A 55 4.08 15.07 6.79
C GLN A 55 5.47 15.45 6.23
N ASN A 56 5.92 14.86 5.12
CA ASN A 56 7.03 15.33 4.28
C ASN A 56 8.28 15.89 5.03
N ASN A 57 8.80 15.16 6.04
CA ASN A 57 10.15 15.29 6.66
C ASN A 57 10.31 14.73 8.10
N ALA A 58 9.37 13.93 8.62
CA ALA A 58 9.59 13.32 9.94
C ALA A 58 10.71 12.26 9.87
N ALA A 59 11.78 12.41 10.67
CA ALA A 59 12.95 11.53 10.69
C ALA A 59 12.59 10.04 10.75
N THR A 60 13.02 9.23 9.77
CA THR A 60 12.81 7.76 9.69
C THR A 60 12.88 7.13 11.08
N PRO A 61 11.92 6.27 11.49
CA PRO A 61 12.00 5.68 12.81
C PRO A 61 13.29 4.87 12.86
N THR A 62 14.11 5.10 13.88
CA THR A 62 15.16 4.16 14.19
C THR A 62 14.44 2.89 14.62
N ALA A 63 14.52 1.83 13.81
CA ALA A 63 14.07 0.53 14.24
C ALA A 63 14.76 0.17 15.55
N THR A 64 13.99 -0.22 16.55
CA THR A 64 14.53 -0.54 17.87
C THR A 64 14.70 -2.04 18.07
N ASN A 65 14.07 -2.83 17.21
CA ASN A 65 14.07 -4.29 17.24
C ASN A 65 13.81 -4.87 15.84
N GLU A 66 13.96 -6.19 15.71
CA GLU A 66 13.78 -6.92 14.45
C GLU A 66 12.35 -6.82 13.88
N ALA A 67 11.32 -6.79 14.75
CA ALA A 67 9.94 -6.66 14.31
C ALA A 67 9.65 -5.27 13.71
N ASP A 68 10.26 -4.20 14.26
CA ASP A 68 10.18 -2.85 13.69
C ASP A 68 10.81 -2.80 12.29
N HIS A 69 12.00 -3.42 12.13
CA HIS A 69 12.67 -3.52 10.83
C HIS A 69 11.80 -4.25 9.80
N LEU A 70 11.24 -5.39 10.19
CA LEU A 70 10.41 -6.20 9.33
C LEU A 70 9.11 -5.47 8.94
N ALA A 71 8.47 -4.79 9.89
CA ALA A 71 7.28 -3.99 9.63
C ALA A 71 7.56 -2.82 8.69
N MET A 72 8.70 -2.13 8.83
CA MET A 72 9.10 -1.07 7.89
C MET A 72 9.33 -1.62 6.46
N HIS A 73 9.95 -2.79 6.34
CA HIS A 73 10.14 -3.43 5.04
C HIS A 73 8.81 -3.84 4.39
N ILE A 74 7.85 -4.34 5.18
CA ILE A 74 6.49 -4.66 4.72
C ILE A 74 5.78 -3.40 4.20
N VAL A 75 5.85 -2.30 4.93
CA VAL A 75 5.22 -1.04 4.50
C VAL A 75 5.87 -0.49 3.24
N LYS A 76 7.21 -0.48 3.15
CA LYS A 76 7.93 -0.04 1.95
C LYS A 76 7.51 -0.85 0.72
N LEU A 77 7.46 -2.18 0.84
CA LEU A 77 7.01 -3.06 -0.23
C LEU A 77 5.56 -2.76 -0.62
N ALA A 78 4.67 -2.63 0.36
CA ALA A 78 3.25 -2.38 0.10
C ALA A 78 3.00 -1.06 -0.64
N LEU A 79 3.77 -0.01 -0.33
CA LEU A 79 3.71 1.27 -1.05
C LEU A 79 4.23 1.14 -2.47
N LEU A 80 5.37 0.47 -2.67
CA LEU A 80 5.92 0.21 -4.01
C LEU A 80 4.89 -0.53 -4.88
N ALA A 81 4.33 -1.62 -4.35
CA ALA A 81 3.34 -2.44 -5.02
C ALA A 81 2.06 -1.67 -5.33
N GLU A 82 1.55 -0.87 -4.38
CA GLU A 82 0.36 -0.05 -4.59
C GLU A 82 0.60 1.00 -5.68
N THR A 83 1.76 1.67 -5.66
CA THR A 83 2.09 2.73 -6.62
C THR A 83 2.10 2.16 -8.04
N ALA A 84 2.84 1.07 -8.22
CA ALA A 84 2.93 0.41 -9.52
C ALA A 84 1.58 -0.21 -9.94
N ALA A 85 0.77 -0.70 -8.99
CA ALA A 85 -0.58 -1.17 -9.28
C ALA A 85 -1.52 -0.03 -9.74
N ALA A 86 -1.41 1.15 -9.15
CA ALA A 86 -2.20 2.31 -9.55
C ALA A 86 -1.84 2.77 -10.98
N ASP A 87 -0.56 2.72 -11.34
CA ASP A 87 -0.07 3.18 -12.64
C ASP A 87 -0.26 2.15 -13.77
N GLY A 88 -0.15 0.84 -13.46
CA GLY A 88 -0.09 -0.21 -14.48
C GLY A 88 -0.77 -1.53 -14.09
N GLY A 89 -1.53 -1.55 -13.00
CA GLY A 89 -2.28 -2.71 -12.54
C GLY A 89 -1.42 -3.82 -11.92
N PRO A 90 -2.03 -5.01 -11.67
CA PRO A 90 -1.39 -6.13 -10.98
C PRO A 90 -0.03 -6.55 -11.53
N LYS A 91 0.12 -6.57 -12.86
CA LYS A 91 1.38 -6.98 -13.52
C LYS A 91 2.50 -5.98 -13.25
N ALA A 92 2.21 -4.67 -13.27
CA ALA A 92 3.20 -3.64 -12.97
C ALA A 92 3.65 -3.73 -11.50
N ALA A 93 2.74 -3.99 -10.57
CA ALA A 93 3.09 -4.20 -9.17
C ALA A 93 4.03 -5.38 -8.96
N MET A 94 3.74 -6.52 -9.59
CA MET A 94 4.61 -7.70 -9.51
C MET A 94 5.98 -7.44 -10.15
N ALA A 95 6.03 -6.76 -11.30
CA ALA A 95 7.28 -6.40 -11.96
C ALA A 95 8.14 -5.48 -11.09
N ALA A 96 7.55 -4.43 -10.51
CA ALA A 96 8.24 -3.50 -9.63
C ALA A 96 8.82 -4.19 -8.38
N VAL A 97 8.07 -5.11 -7.77
CA VAL A 97 8.55 -5.88 -6.61
C VAL A 97 9.64 -6.89 -7.00
N MET A 98 9.54 -7.51 -8.18
CA MET A 98 10.60 -8.37 -8.70
C MET A 98 11.90 -7.60 -8.93
N GLU A 99 11.82 -6.40 -9.50
CA GLU A 99 12.98 -5.54 -9.77
C GLU A 99 13.65 -5.05 -8.49
N ALA A 100 12.86 -4.70 -7.47
CA ALA A 100 13.35 -4.23 -6.18
C ALA A 100 13.87 -5.35 -5.26
N SER A 101 13.63 -6.62 -5.59
CA SER A 101 14.02 -7.77 -4.78
C SER A 101 15.54 -7.92 -4.69
N GLY A 102 16.06 -7.95 -3.46
CA GLY A 102 17.49 -8.12 -3.19
C GLY A 102 18.33 -6.83 -3.26
N THR A 103 17.72 -5.71 -3.64
CA THR A 103 18.34 -4.37 -3.59
C THR A 103 17.67 -3.52 -2.53
N GLU A 104 16.36 -3.34 -2.66
CA GLU A 104 15.55 -2.40 -1.88
C GLU A 104 14.50 -3.07 -1.01
N VAL A 105 14.18 -4.31 -1.33
CA VAL A 105 13.18 -5.16 -0.69
C VAL A 105 13.83 -6.50 -0.35
N ASP A 106 13.56 -7.01 0.85
CA ASP A 106 14.00 -8.33 1.27
C ASP A 106 13.47 -9.43 0.31
N PRO A 107 14.32 -10.34 -0.19
CA PRO A 107 13.90 -11.36 -1.14
C PRO A 107 12.79 -12.30 -0.65
N LEU A 108 12.74 -12.60 0.65
CA LEU A 108 11.71 -13.47 1.21
C LEU A 108 10.36 -12.73 1.26
N LEU A 109 10.36 -11.45 1.65
CA LEU A 109 9.18 -10.59 1.58
C LEU A 109 8.67 -10.42 0.14
N ALA A 110 9.59 -10.19 -0.81
CA ALA A 110 9.25 -10.11 -2.23
C ALA A 110 8.59 -11.40 -2.71
N GLN A 111 9.15 -12.56 -2.38
CA GLN A 111 8.58 -13.86 -2.74
C GLN A 111 7.19 -14.06 -2.14
N ASN A 112 6.99 -13.71 -0.86
CA ASN A 112 5.69 -13.81 -0.20
C ASN A 112 4.64 -12.92 -0.87
N PHE A 113 5.00 -11.67 -1.19
CA PHE A 113 4.12 -10.79 -1.95
C PHE A 113 3.78 -11.36 -3.32
N LEU A 114 4.78 -11.82 -4.10
CA LEU A 114 4.54 -12.36 -5.45
C LEU A 114 3.62 -13.58 -5.41
N ARG A 115 3.73 -14.43 -4.38
CA ARG A 115 2.80 -15.53 -4.15
C ARG A 115 1.37 -15.04 -3.94
N LEU A 116 1.16 -14.04 -3.07
CA LEU A 116 -0.15 -13.43 -2.86
C LEU A 116 -0.70 -12.78 -4.15
N ALA A 117 0.12 -11.94 -4.78
CA ALA A 117 -0.21 -11.14 -5.96
C ALA A 117 -0.43 -11.98 -7.23
N SER A 118 0.06 -13.23 -7.27
CA SER A 118 -0.23 -14.15 -8.38
C SER A 118 -1.71 -14.57 -8.44
N SER A 119 -2.46 -14.41 -7.34
CA SER A 119 -3.88 -14.76 -7.27
C SER A 119 -4.76 -13.58 -7.69
N SER A 120 -5.66 -13.79 -8.65
CA SER A 120 -6.68 -12.79 -9.01
C SER A 120 -7.59 -12.44 -7.82
N ILE A 121 -7.80 -13.37 -6.89
CA ILE A 121 -8.61 -13.17 -5.68
C ILE A 121 -8.00 -12.09 -4.79
N PHE A 122 -6.66 -12.00 -4.72
CA PHE A 122 -5.98 -10.97 -3.94
C PHE A 122 -6.34 -9.57 -4.44
N TRP A 123 -6.30 -9.36 -5.76
CA TRP A 123 -6.62 -8.07 -6.37
C TRP A 123 -8.11 -7.74 -6.32
N MET A 124 -8.98 -8.74 -6.55
CA MET A 124 -10.42 -8.56 -6.37
C MET A 124 -10.77 -8.22 -4.92
N ALA A 125 -10.11 -8.84 -3.95
CA ALA A 125 -10.29 -8.54 -2.54
C ALA A 125 -9.75 -7.16 -2.17
N LEU A 126 -8.62 -6.73 -2.73
CA LEU A 126 -8.10 -5.36 -2.56
C LEU A 126 -9.12 -4.32 -3.07
N ASP A 127 -9.69 -4.57 -4.24
CA ASP A 127 -10.69 -3.68 -4.85
C ASP A 127 -12.02 -3.72 -4.08
N SER A 128 -12.45 -4.87 -3.56
CA SER A 128 -13.66 -4.96 -2.72
C SER A 128 -13.45 -4.42 -1.31
N ALA A 129 -12.26 -4.57 -0.72
CA ALA A 129 -12.01 -4.27 0.69
C ALA A 129 -12.13 -2.79 1.00
N GLY A 130 -11.76 -1.92 0.07
CA GLY A 130 -12.04 -0.53 0.32
C GLY A 130 -13.51 -0.16 0.06
N SER A 131 -14.28 -0.93 -0.71
CA SER A 131 -15.66 -0.54 -1.11
C SER A 131 -16.55 -0.64 0.12
N ALA A 132 -16.25 -1.62 0.97
CA ALA A 132 -16.88 -1.83 2.27
C ALA A 132 -16.44 -0.83 3.36
N ARG A 133 -15.34 -0.09 3.18
CA ARG A 133 -14.86 0.95 4.13
C ARG A 133 -15.25 2.38 3.74
N ALA A 134 -15.88 2.56 2.58
CA ALA A 134 -16.41 3.84 2.09
C ALA A 134 -17.93 3.99 2.33
N ALA A 135 -18.59 2.96 2.87
CA ALA A 135 -20.00 2.92 3.23
C ALA A 135 -20.20 3.08 4.74
#